data_AF-A0A7J7YET5-F1
#
_entry.id   AF-A0A7J7YET5-F1
#
_cell.length_a   1.000
_cell.length_b   1.000
_cell.length_c   1.000
_cell.angle_alpha   90.00
_cell.angle_beta   90.00
_cell.angle_gamma   90.00
#
_symmetry.space_group_name_H-M   'P 1'
#
loop_
_entity.id
_entity.type
_entity.pdbx_description
1 polymer ?
#
loop_
_entity_poly.entity_id
_entity_poly.type
_entity_poly.pdbx_seq_one_letter_code
_entity_poly.pdbx_strand_id
1 'polypeptide(L)'
;MRKMLAAVSRVLSGAAQKPASRVLVASRNFANDATFEIKKCDLHRLEEGPPVTTVLTREDGLRYYRMMQTVRRMELKADQLYKQKIIRGFCHLCDGQEACCVGMEAGINPTAHLR
;
A
#
# COMPACT_ATOMS: atom_id res chain seq x y z
N MET A 1 -26.01 -60.98 50.55
CA MET A 1 -26.66 -60.88 49.21
C MET A 1 -27.64 -59.72 49.20
N ARG A 2 -27.90 -59.11 48.02
CA ARG A 2 -28.80 -57.94 47.77
C ARG A 2 -28.20 -56.60 48.23
N LYS A 3 -27.72 -55.75 47.30
CA LYS A 3 -28.46 -54.67 46.56
C LYS A 3 -28.82 -53.52 47.53
N MET A 4 -28.20 -52.34 47.48
CA MET A 4 -28.40 -51.18 46.57
C MET A 4 -27.39 -50.08 47.00
N LEU A 5 -26.96 -49.06 46.23
CA LEU A 5 -27.03 -48.67 44.80
C LEU A 5 -25.75 -47.81 44.51
N ALA A 6 -25.45 -47.45 43.25
CA ALA A 6 -24.30 -46.60 42.89
C ALA A 6 -24.68 -45.12 42.67
N ALA A 7 -23.83 -44.19 43.12
CA ALA A 7 -23.93 -42.75 42.82
C ALA A 7 -22.74 -42.31 41.94
N VAL A 8 -22.85 -42.54 40.62
CA VAL A 8 -21.84 -42.11 39.64
C VAL A 8 -22.14 -40.68 39.21
N SER A 9 -21.43 -39.70 39.77
CA SER A 9 -21.45 -38.33 39.27
C SER A 9 -20.63 -38.23 37.98
N ARG A 10 -21.28 -38.29 36.82
CA ARG A 10 -20.68 -37.90 35.53
C ARG A 10 -20.87 -36.40 35.33
N VAL A 11 -19.82 -35.63 35.58
CA VAL A 11 -19.72 -34.25 35.09
C VAL A 11 -19.59 -34.29 33.57
N LEU A 12 -20.67 -33.95 32.87
CA LEU A 12 -20.65 -33.77 31.41
C LEU A 12 -20.01 -32.42 31.09
N SER A 13 -18.76 -32.42 30.64
CA SER A 13 -18.13 -31.24 30.04
C SER A 13 -18.71 -30.99 28.66
N GLY A 14 -19.80 -30.22 28.60
CA GLY A 14 -20.39 -29.73 27.36
C GLY A 14 -19.41 -28.80 26.64
N ALA A 15 -18.68 -29.31 25.64
CA ALA A 15 -17.87 -28.49 24.76
C ALA A 15 -18.77 -27.61 23.89
N ALA A 16 -18.98 -26.36 24.30
CA ALA A 16 -19.73 -25.38 23.53
C ALA A 16 -19.00 -25.09 22.20
N GLN A 17 -19.50 -25.70 21.12
CA GLN A 17 -19.04 -25.41 19.77
C GLN A 17 -19.37 -23.94 19.44
N LYS A 18 -18.35 -23.08 19.43
CA LYS A 18 -18.49 -21.71 18.97
C LYS A 18 -18.98 -21.75 17.51
N PRO A 19 -20.05 -21.01 17.14
CA PRO A 19 -20.50 -21.00 15.76
C PRO A 19 -19.39 -20.44 14.86
N ALA A 20 -19.08 -21.17 13.79
CA ALA A 20 -18.11 -20.71 12.81
C ALA A 20 -18.62 -19.42 12.16
N SER A 21 -17.96 -18.29 12.45
CA SER A 21 -18.29 -17.01 11.83
C SER A 21 -18.07 -17.10 10.32
N ARG A 22 -19.16 -17.17 9.55
CA ARG A 22 -19.12 -17.11 8.09
C ARG A 22 -18.75 -15.69 7.67
N VAL A 23 -17.45 -15.45 7.48
CA VAL A 23 -16.95 -14.23 6.84
C VAL A 23 -17.44 -14.23 5.39
N LEU A 24 -18.45 -13.41 5.10
CA LEU A 24 -18.88 -13.12 3.74
C LEU A 24 -17.83 -12.24 3.08
N VAL A 25 -16.88 -12.87 2.39
CA VAL A 25 -15.95 -12.15 1.50
C VAL A 25 -16.73 -11.67 0.29
N ALA A 26 -17.16 -10.41 0.33
CA ALA A 26 -17.76 -9.76 -0.83
C ALA A 26 -16.71 -9.68 -1.95
N SER A 27 -16.93 -10.40 -3.05
CA SER A 27 -16.09 -10.29 -4.25
C SER A 27 -16.29 -8.92 -4.89
N ARG A 28 -15.37 -7.99 -4.61
CA ARG A 28 -15.37 -6.66 -5.21
C ARG A 28 -14.62 -6.73 -6.53
N ASN A 29 -15.35 -6.76 -7.64
CA ASN A 29 -14.77 -6.63 -8.97
C ASN A 29 -14.33 -5.16 -9.14
N PHE A 30 -13.02 -4.94 -9.22
CA PHE A 30 -12.43 -3.64 -9.56
C PHE A 30 -12.02 -3.66 -11.03
N ALA A 31 -11.95 -2.49 -11.66
CA ALA A 31 -11.36 -2.36 -12.99
C ALA A 31 -9.88 -2.76 -12.98
N ASN A 32 -9.40 -3.34 -14.08
CA ASN A 32 -7.99 -3.73 -14.26
C ASN A 32 -7.13 -2.53 -14.69
N ASP A 33 -7.74 -1.54 -15.32
CA ASP A 33 -7.15 -0.30 -15.77
C ASP A 33 -8.20 0.83 -15.78
N ALA A 34 -7.76 2.07 -15.96
CA ALA A 34 -8.60 3.20 -16.30
C ALA A 34 -7.79 4.26 -17.07
N THR A 35 -8.47 5.00 -17.94
CA THR A 35 -7.89 6.13 -18.68
C THR A 35 -8.04 7.42 -17.88
N PHE A 36 -6.98 8.23 -17.81
CA PHE A 36 -6.93 9.50 -17.12
C PHE A 36 -6.48 10.61 -18.07
N GLU A 37 -7.08 11.79 -17.94
CA GLU A 37 -6.60 13.02 -18.55
C GLU A 37 -5.43 13.60 -17.74
N ILE A 38 -4.39 14.07 -18.41
CA ILE A 38 -3.21 14.70 -17.80
C ILE A 38 -2.97 16.09 -18.39
N LYS A 39 -2.44 16.99 -17.56
CA LYS A 39 -2.21 18.39 -17.94
C LYS A 39 -1.26 18.46 -19.15
N LYS A 40 -1.70 19.13 -20.22
CA LYS A 40 -0.85 19.44 -21.37
C LYS A 40 0.41 20.21 -20.92
N CYS A 41 1.57 19.78 -21.40
CA CYS A 41 2.84 20.48 -21.17
C CYS A 41 2.96 21.71 -22.07
N ASP A 42 3.56 22.79 -21.54
CA ASP A 42 3.99 23.93 -22.32
C ASP A 42 5.19 23.54 -23.19
N LEU A 43 5.19 23.91 -24.47
CA LEU A 43 6.17 23.44 -25.45
C LEU A 43 7.16 24.55 -25.84
N HIS A 44 8.41 24.18 -26.07
CA HIS A 44 9.44 25.06 -26.62
C HIS A 44 10.16 24.35 -27.78
N ARG A 45 10.04 24.91 -28.99
CA ARG A 45 10.63 24.36 -30.24
C ARG A 45 10.20 22.92 -30.56
N LEU A 46 8.97 22.56 -30.20
CA LEU A 46 8.33 21.29 -30.54
C LEU A 46 6.91 21.60 -31.07
N GLU A 47 6.55 20.97 -32.19
CA GLU A 47 5.20 21.07 -32.77
C GLU A 47 4.19 20.23 -31.97
N GLU A 48 4.62 19.05 -31.51
CA GLU A 48 3.82 18.09 -30.75
C GLU A 48 4.46 17.80 -29.39
N GLY A 49 3.63 17.46 -28.40
CA GLY A 49 4.04 17.15 -27.03
C GLY A 49 3.60 15.76 -26.59
N PRO A 50 3.82 15.40 -25.31
CA PRO A 50 3.28 14.17 -24.73
C PRO A 50 1.75 14.09 -24.89
N PRO A 51 1.17 12.88 -24.98
CA PRO A 51 -0.27 12.72 -25.04
C PRO A 51 -0.94 13.30 -23.79
N VAL A 52 -2.14 13.88 -23.96
CA VAL A 52 -2.94 14.46 -22.86
C VAL A 52 -3.80 13.42 -22.14
N THR A 53 -3.70 12.15 -22.52
CA THR A 53 -4.36 11.02 -21.87
C THR A 53 -3.38 9.87 -21.68
N THR A 54 -3.59 9.08 -20.63
CA THR A 54 -2.81 7.87 -20.34
C THR A 54 -3.68 6.80 -19.69
N VAL A 55 -3.27 5.53 -19.83
CA VAL A 55 -3.93 4.39 -19.19
C VAL A 55 -3.10 3.96 -17.98
N LEU A 56 -3.73 3.86 -16.81
CA LEU A 56 -3.09 3.38 -15.59
C LEU A 56 -3.68 2.02 -15.22
N THR A 57 -2.84 0.98 -15.19
CA THR A 57 -3.26 -0.32 -14.68
C THR A 57 -3.44 -0.28 -13.16
N ARG A 58 -4.28 -1.16 -12.63
CA ARG A 58 -4.50 -1.32 -11.19
C ARG A 58 -3.24 -1.75 -10.46
N GLU A 59 -2.42 -2.59 -11.08
CA GLU A 59 -1.15 -3.05 -10.50
C GLU A 59 -0.16 -1.90 -10.37
N ASP A 60 0.02 -1.12 -11.44
CA ASP A 60 0.88 0.06 -11.44
C ASP A 60 0.38 1.13 -10.48
N GLY A 61 -0.92 1.41 -10.46
CA GLY A 61 -1.52 2.35 -9.51
C GLY A 61 -1.26 1.98 -8.05
N LEU A 62 -1.39 0.69 -7.70
CA LEU A 62 -1.07 0.18 -6.35
C LEU A 62 0.44 0.23 -6.05
N ARG A 63 1.29 -0.03 -7.05
CA ARG A 63 2.75 0.04 -6.97
C ARG A 63 3.22 1.48 -6.73
N TYR A 64 2.80 2.43 -7.56
CA TYR A 64 3.16 3.85 -7.43
C TYR A 64 2.64 4.46 -6.13
N TYR A 65 1.39 4.17 -5.75
CA TYR A 65 0.84 4.63 -4.47
C TYR A 65 1.67 4.12 -3.27
N ARG A 66 2.05 2.84 -3.28
CA ARG A 66 2.92 2.26 -2.25
C ARG A 66 4.30 2.91 -2.23
N MET A 67 4.92 3.15 -3.39
CA MET A 67 6.24 3.78 -3.50
C MET A 67 6.20 5.22 -2.96
N MET A 68 5.28 6.06 -3.44
CA MET A 68 5.15 7.45 -2.97
C MET A 68 4.85 7.52 -1.47
N GLN A 69 3.94 6.68 -0.96
CA GLN A 69 3.64 6.64 0.47
C GLN A 69 4.85 6.14 1.29
N THR A 70 5.67 5.24 0.75
CA THR A 70 6.91 4.80 1.41
C THR A 70 7.90 5.95 1.54
N VAL A 71 8.13 6.73 0.47
CA VAL A 71 8.98 7.93 0.49
C VAL A 71 8.45 8.94 1.51
N ARG A 72 7.16 9.33 1.43
CA ARG A 72 6.53 10.24 2.40
C ARG A 72 6.75 9.81 3.87
N ARG A 73 6.61 8.51 4.17
CA ARG A 73 6.80 8.00 5.54
C ARG A 73 8.27 7.89 5.95
N MET A 74 9.18 7.67 4.99
CA MET A 74 10.63 7.72 5.21
C MET A 74 11.07 9.14 5.60
N GLU A 75 10.67 10.16 4.84
CA GLU A 75 11.03 11.56 5.10
C GLU A 75 10.50 12.06 6.46
N LEU A 76 9.21 11.80 6.75
CA LEU A 76 8.63 12.12 8.06
C LEU A 76 9.32 11.39 9.23
N LYS A 77 9.92 10.22 8.98
CA LYS A 77 10.72 9.51 9.98
C LYS A 77 12.13 10.09 10.10
N ALA A 78 12.74 10.52 8.99
CA ALA A 78 14.01 11.24 8.99
C ALA A 78 13.91 12.55 9.79
N ASP A 79 12.86 13.35 9.58
CA ASP A 79 12.55 14.54 10.38
C ASP A 79 12.48 14.23 11.90
N GLN A 80 11.74 13.19 12.28
CA GLN A 80 11.63 12.78 13.69
C GLN A 80 13.02 12.40 14.27
N LEU A 81 13.81 11.63 13.54
CA LEU A 81 15.14 11.18 13.97
C LEU A 81 16.16 12.33 14.00
N TYR A 82 16.02 13.33 13.12
CA TYR A 82 16.82 14.56 13.10
C TYR A 82 16.50 15.46 14.31
N LYS A 83 15.22 15.64 14.63
CA LYS A 83 14.76 16.32 15.85
C LYS A 83 15.26 15.63 17.12
N GLN A 84 15.29 14.29 17.12
CA GLN A 84 15.88 13.45 18.17
C GLN A 84 17.43 13.45 18.20
N LYS A 85 18.10 14.19 17.30
CA LYS A 85 19.57 14.27 17.18
C LYS A 85 20.28 12.95 16.83
N ILE A 86 19.54 11.95 16.38
CA ILE A 86 20.06 10.67 15.89
C ILE A 86 20.67 10.87 14.51
N ILE A 87 19.96 11.57 13.62
CA ILE A 87 20.52 12.12 12.38
C ILE A 87 21.15 13.48 12.70
N ARG A 88 22.33 13.75 12.13
CA ARG A 88 23.15 14.96 12.37
C ARG A 88 23.73 15.46 11.05
N GLY A 89 24.18 16.72 11.02
CA GLY A 89 24.69 17.35 9.79
C GLY A 89 23.55 17.85 8.91
N PHE A 90 23.64 17.64 7.60
CA PHE A 90 22.59 18.03 6.65
C PHE A 90 21.51 16.96 6.53
N CYS A 91 20.25 17.39 6.38
CA CYS A 91 19.11 16.52 6.11
C CYS A 91 18.14 17.31 5.22
N HIS A 92 18.10 16.98 3.93
CA HIS A 92 17.19 17.58 2.95
C HIS A 92 16.06 16.59 2.69
N LEU A 93 14.83 16.98 2.99
CA LEU A 93 13.65 16.14 2.84
C LEU A 93 12.97 16.44 1.50
N CYS A 94 12.42 15.42 0.85
CA CYS A 94 11.69 15.55 -0.42
C CYS A 94 10.18 15.33 -0.30
N ASP A 95 9.61 15.37 0.91
CA ASP A 95 8.17 15.17 1.08
C ASP A 95 7.34 16.26 0.40
N GLY A 96 6.40 15.83 -0.43
CA GLY A 96 5.67 16.67 -1.39
C GLY A 96 6.20 16.61 -2.83
N GLN A 97 7.35 15.98 -3.07
CA GLN A 97 7.95 15.79 -4.41
C GLN A 97 7.99 14.31 -4.84
N GLU A 98 7.21 13.43 -4.21
CA GLU A 98 7.27 11.99 -4.46
C GLU A 98 6.82 11.60 -5.88
N ALA A 99 5.94 12.41 -6.47
CA ALA A 99 5.52 12.25 -7.86
C ALA A 99 6.69 12.43 -8.84
N CYS A 100 7.73 13.21 -8.48
CA CYS A 100 8.90 13.39 -9.31
C CYS A 100 9.77 12.13 -9.32
N CYS A 101 10.20 11.63 -8.15
CA CYS A 101 11.08 10.46 -8.10
C CYS A 101 10.38 9.17 -8.56
N VAL A 102 9.14 8.93 -8.14
CA VAL A 102 8.37 7.74 -8.56
C VAL A 102 7.92 7.86 -10.02
N GLY A 103 7.55 9.05 -10.50
CA GLY A 103 7.16 9.28 -11.88
C GLY A 103 8.31 9.18 -12.88
N MET A 104 9.52 9.62 -12.52
CA MET A 104 10.72 9.41 -13.34
C MET A 104 11.06 7.93 -13.42
N GLU A 105 11.11 7.22 -12.28
CA GLU A 105 11.40 5.78 -12.24
C GLU A 105 10.36 4.96 -13.03
N ALA A 106 9.09 5.37 -13.02
CA ALA A 106 8.03 4.76 -13.81
C ALA A 106 8.20 4.89 -15.34
N GLY A 107 8.97 5.89 -15.79
CA GLY A 107 9.18 6.20 -17.21
C GLY A 107 10.53 5.74 -17.78
N ILE A 108 11.39 5.13 -16.98
CA ILE A 108 12.74 4.69 -17.39
C ILE A 108 12.95 3.19 -17.18
N ASN A 109 13.96 2.64 -17.84
CA ASN A 109 14.42 1.27 -17.61
C ASN A 109 15.41 1.23 -16.42
N PRO A 110 15.51 0.13 -15.66
CA PRO A 110 16.48 0.00 -14.55
C PRO A 110 17.96 0.11 -14.95
N THR A 111 18.26 0.02 -16.25
CA THR A 111 19.61 0.21 -16.81
C THR A 111 19.89 1.65 -17.26
N ALA A 112 18.91 2.55 -17.19
CA ALA A 112 19.09 3.96 -17.48
C ALA A 112 19.91 4.65 -16.37
N HIS A 113 20.57 5.75 -16.74
CA HIS A 113 21.34 6.55 -15.79
C HIS A 113 20.55 7.80 -15.40
N LEU A 114 20.16 7.90 -14.13
CA LEU A 114 19.66 9.13 -13.52
C LEU A 114 20.87 9.91 -12.99
N ARG A 115 21.03 11.17 -13.42
CA ARG A 115 22.17 12.07 -13.11
C ARG A 115 21.67 13.42 -12.62
#